data_AF-A0A533YTZ7-F1
#
_entry.id   AF-A0A533YTZ7-F1
#
_cell.length_a   1.000
_cell.length_b   1.000
_cell.length_c   1.000
_cell.angle_alpha   90.00
_cell.angle_beta   90.00
_cell.angle_gamma   90.00
#
_symmetry.space_group_name_H-M   'P 1'
#
loop_
_entity.id
_entity.type
_entity.pdbx_description
1 polymer ?
#
loop_
_entity_poly.entity_id
_entity_poly.type
_entity_poly.pdbx_seq_one_letter_code
_entity_poly.pdbx_strand_id
1 'polypeptide(L)'
;MVPSDVRAQVGVAYLLARAADTIADTDLIEHPLRLQYLTRFREWVMDPTRREDVLREVQAALLVLLDNPRSGLQTRPGERTLLTHLMECGHLLRSFAPPDQALISQVVGTLSHGMQKDLTRFPGHTIPTGGGQGLVALSTLADLDQYTYDAAGCVGEFWTRLMCAHRAALRAWDVEAMASVG
;
A
#
# COMPACT_ATOMS: atom_id res chain seq x y z
N MET A 1 -3.07 21.71 1.54
CA MET A 1 -1.60 21.56 1.54
C MET A 1 -1.20 20.85 2.83
N VAL A 2 -0.33 19.84 2.78
CA VAL A 2 0.06 19.07 3.99
C VAL A 2 1.05 19.89 4.85
N PRO A 3 0.84 19.97 6.18
CA PRO A 3 1.75 20.65 7.11
C PRO A 3 3.18 20.14 7.00
N SER A 4 4.17 21.04 7.12
CA SER A 4 5.59 20.73 6.83
C SER A 4 6.22 19.73 7.79
N ASP A 5 5.75 19.71 9.04
CA ASP A 5 6.18 18.83 10.12
C ASP A 5 5.81 17.34 9.90
N VAL A 6 4.77 17.07 9.09
CA VAL A 6 4.32 15.71 8.77
C VAL A 6 4.39 15.36 7.28
N ARG A 7 4.77 16.32 6.42
CA ARG A 7 4.73 16.17 4.96
C ARG A 7 5.58 15.01 4.46
N ALA A 8 6.75 14.81 5.06
CA ALA A 8 7.67 13.74 4.66
C ALA A 8 7.09 12.36 4.99
N GLN A 9 6.53 12.19 6.19
CA GLN A 9 5.89 10.96 6.66
C GLN A 9 4.69 10.60 5.79
N VAL A 10 3.81 11.57 5.53
CA VAL A 10 2.67 11.39 4.60
C VAL A 10 3.14 11.05 3.20
N GLY A 11 4.19 11.72 2.71
CA GLY A 11 4.76 11.46 1.39
C GLY A 11 5.29 10.04 1.25
N VAL A 12 6.07 9.56 2.22
CA VAL A 12 6.59 8.19 2.22
C VAL A 12 5.47 7.16 2.35
N ALA A 13 4.50 7.36 3.24
CA ALA A 13 3.33 6.48 3.35
C ALA A 13 2.58 6.38 2.02
N TYR A 14 2.35 7.52 1.36
CA TYR A 14 1.69 7.57 0.06
C TYR A 14 2.50 6.83 -1.02
N LEU A 15 3.80 7.05 -1.11
CA LEU A 15 4.66 6.40 -2.11
C LEU A 15 4.70 4.88 -1.91
N LEU A 16 4.82 4.42 -0.66
CA LEU A 16 4.82 2.98 -0.35
C LEU A 16 3.44 2.33 -0.61
N ALA A 17 2.35 3.01 -0.25
CA ALA A 17 1.00 2.55 -0.59
C ALA A 17 0.80 2.49 -2.12
N ARG A 18 1.28 3.50 -2.86
CA ARG A 18 1.23 3.50 -4.32
C ARG A 18 2.08 2.39 -4.95
N ALA A 19 3.21 2.04 -4.34
CA ALA A 19 4.02 0.92 -4.80
C ALA A 19 3.26 -0.41 -4.62
N ALA A 20 2.59 -0.62 -3.48
CA ALA A 20 1.73 -1.78 -3.24
C ALA A 20 0.57 -1.86 -4.25
N ASP A 21 -0.12 -0.73 -4.48
CA ASP A 21 -1.18 -0.54 -5.48
C ASP A 21 -0.69 -0.92 -6.89
N THR A 22 0.50 -0.44 -7.27
CA THR A 22 1.12 -0.77 -8.56
C THR A 22 1.41 -2.26 -8.69
N ILE A 23 1.86 -2.93 -7.62
CA ILE A 23 2.11 -4.37 -7.60
C ILE A 23 0.78 -5.15 -7.74
N ALA A 24 -0.28 -4.70 -7.08
CA ALA A 24 -1.58 -5.35 -7.09
C ALA A 24 -2.33 -5.20 -8.43
N ASP A 25 -2.29 -4.02 -9.04
CA ASP A 25 -3.14 -3.66 -10.19
C ASP A 25 -2.45 -3.80 -11.54
N THR A 26 -1.16 -4.13 -11.58
CA THR A 26 -0.46 -4.25 -12.87
C THR A 26 -0.88 -5.51 -13.64
N ASP A 27 -1.38 -5.31 -14.87
CA ASP A 27 -1.68 -6.40 -15.80
C ASP A 27 -0.43 -7.10 -16.35
N LEU A 28 0.76 -6.62 -16.00
CA LEU A 28 2.05 -7.10 -16.51
C LEU A 28 2.62 -8.26 -15.71
N ILE A 29 2.17 -8.38 -14.46
CA ILE A 29 2.59 -9.43 -13.57
C ILE A 29 1.44 -10.43 -13.52
N GLU A 30 1.73 -11.68 -13.85
CA GLU A 30 0.73 -12.74 -13.75
C GLU A 30 0.15 -12.76 -12.34
N HIS A 31 -1.14 -13.06 -12.23
CA HIS A 31 -1.86 -12.99 -10.96
C HIS A 31 -1.15 -13.68 -9.78
N PRO A 32 -0.61 -14.91 -9.91
CA PRO A 32 0.11 -15.57 -8.81
C PRO A 32 1.37 -14.82 -8.37
N LEU A 33 2.08 -14.18 -9.32
CA LEU A 33 3.29 -13.40 -9.05
C LEU A 33 2.94 -12.08 -8.35
N ARG A 34 1.81 -11.44 -8.68
CA ARG A 34 1.35 -10.23 -7.96
C ARG A 34 1.15 -10.50 -6.49
N LEU A 35 0.44 -11.57 -6.16
CA LEU A 35 0.21 -11.97 -4.77
C LEU A 35 1.53 -12.28 -4.06
N GLN A 36 2.46 -12.95 -4.74
CA GLN A 36 3.79 -13.24 -4.18
C GLN A 36 4.57 -11.95 -3.87
N TYR A 37 4.72 -11.03 -4.81
CA TYR A 37 5.47 -9.79 -4.60
C TYR A 37 4.81 -8.88 -3.57
N LEU A 38 3.48 -8.80 -3.57
CA LEU A 38 2.73 -8.04 -2.57
C LEU A 38 2.89 -8.63 -1.16
N THR A 39 2.96 -9.96 -1.05
CA THR A 39 3.27 -10.65 0.21
C THR A 39 4.65 -10.29 0.72
N ARG A 40 5.67 -10.40 -0.14
CA ARG A 40 7.05 -10.02 0.20
C ARG A 40 7.18 -8.53 0.56
N PHE A 41 6.52 -7.66 -0.20
CA PHE A 41 6.49 -6.23 0.08
C PHE A 41 5.87 -5.95 1.46
N ARG A 42 4.73 -6.58 1.78
CA ARG A 42 4.10 -6.46 3.09
C ARG A 42 4.99 -7.00 4.21
N GLU A 43 5.64 -8.15 4.03
CA GLU A 43 6.61 -8.70 4.99
C GLU A 43 7.71 -7.67 5.31
N TRP A 44 8.24 -7.00 4.28
CA TRP A 44 9.20 -5.93 4.48
C TRP A 44 8.61 -4.71 5.18
N VAL A 45 7.44 -4.21 4.77
CA VAL A 45 6.80 -3.04 5.39
C VAL A 45 6.55 -3.24 6.87
N MET A 46 6.21 -4.46 7.29
CA MET A 46 5.97 -4.79 8.71
C MET A 46 7.26 -4.91 9.53
N ASP A 47 8.42 -5.07 8.90
CA ASP A 47 9.74 -5.08 9.55
C ASP A 47 10.82 -4.46 8.63
N PRO A 48 10.77 -3.13 8.42
CA PRO A 48 11.59 -2.47 7.41
C PRO A 48 13.08 -2.47 7.76
N THR A 49 13.42 -2.81 9.00
CA THR A 49 14.79 -2.86 9.52
C THR A 49 15.47 -4.20 9.32
N ARG A 50 14.75 -5.32 9.40
CA ARG A 50 15.33 -6.68 9.31
C ARG A 50 15.10 -7.37 7.98
N ARG A 51 14.39 -6.72 7.05
CA ARG A 51 13.95 -7.31 5.77
C ARG A 51 14.34 -6.49 4.55
N GLU A 52 15.38 -5.67 4.63
CA GLU A 52 15.81 -4.83 3.50
C GLU A 52 16.22 -5.66 2.27
N ASP A 53 16.77 -6.86 2.49
CA ASP A 53 16.98 -7.89 1.46
C ASP A 53 15.71 -8.20 0.67
N VAL A 54 14.58 -8.38 1.34
CA VAL A 54 13.29 -8.65 0.71
C VAL A 54 12.85 -7.49 -0.18
N LEU A 55 12.99 -6.24 0.27
CA LEU A 55 12.64 -5.07 -0.55
C LEU A 55 13.51 -5.01 -1.82
N ARG A 56 14.80 -5.28 -1.68
CA ARG A 56 15.76 -5.27 -2.79
C ARG A 56 15.42 -6.34 -3.83
N GLU A 57 15.05 -7.55 -3.37
CA GLU A 57 14.60 -8.63 -4.25
C GLU A 57 13.32 -8.27 -4.99
N VAL A 58 12.32 -7.71 -4.29
CA VAL A 58 11.07 -7.24 -4.89
C VAL A 58 11.36 -6.16 -5.94
N GLN A 59 12.16 -5.15 -5.60
CA GLN A 59 12.51 -4.09 -6.54
C GLN A 59 13.21 -4.65 -7.79
N ALA A 60 14.22 -5.49 -7.62
CA ALA A 60 14.97 -6.08 -8.75
C ALA A 60 14.03 -6.87 -9.67
N ALA A 61 13.12 -7.67 -9.11
CA ALA A 61 12.14 -8.41 -9.89
C ALA A 61 11.18 -7.49 -10.66
N LEU A 62 10.68 -6.43 -10.02
CA LEU A 62 9.79 -5.45 -10.66
C LEU A 62 10.50 -4.68 -11.78
N LEU A 63 11.78 -4.34 -11.60
CA LEU A 63 12.58 -3.66 -12.62
C LEU A 63 12.77 -4.51 -13.89
N VAL A 64 13.02 -5.82 -13.73
CA VAL A 64 13.09 -6.74 -14.88
C VAL A 64 11.78 -6.78 -15.66
N LEU A 65 10.63 -6.73 -14.96
CA LEU A 65 9.31 -6.72 -15.59
C LEU A 65 9.00 -5.38 -16.26
N LEU A 66 9.50 -4.27 -15.70
CA LEU A 66 9.37 -2.92 -16.25
C LEU A 66 10.12 -2.73 -17.57
N ASP A 67 11.26 -3.39 -17.74
CA ASP A 67 12.06 -3.29 -18.97
C ASP A 67 11.51 -4.15 -20.12
N ASN A 68 10.43 -4.90 -19.88
CA ASN A 68 9.68 -5.55 -20.94
C ASN A 68 9.02 -4.50 -21.85
N PRO A 69 9.27 -4.46 -23.17
CA PRO A 69 8.65 -3.50 -24.08
C PRO A 69 7.12 -3.60 -24.16
N ARG A 70 6.56 -4.73 -23.72
CA ARG A 70 5.11 -4.95 -23.59
C ARG A 70 4.56 -4.44 -22.26
N SER A 71 5.40 -3.86 -21.41
CA SER A 71 4.99 -3.21 -20.18
C SER A 71 4.18 -1.96 -20.51
N GLY A 72 2.85 -2.03 -20.36
CA GLY A 72 1.96 -0.87 -20.34
C GLY A 72 2.31 0.17 -19.25
N LEU A 73 3.43 0.01 -18.53
CA LEU A 73 4.02 0.98 -17.63
C LEU A 73 4.87 2.04 -18.35
N GLN A 74 5.21 1.86 -19.64
CA GLN A 74 5.76 2.95 -20.46
C GLN A 74 4.81 4.16 -20.53
N THR A 75 3.49 3.93 -20.39
CA THR A 75 2.48 4.99 -20.35
C THR A 75 2.26 5.58 -18.95
N ARG A 76 2.95 5.06 -17.92
CA ARG A 76 2.86 5.47 -16.51
C ARG A 76 4.25 5.80 -15.94
N PRO A 77 4.89 6.88 -16.41
CA PRO A 77 6.29 7.21 -16.06
C PRO A 77 6.50 7.42 -14.55
N GLY A 78 5.50 7.94 -13.84
CA GLY A 78 5.58 8.13 -12.38
C GLY A 78 5.70 6.83 -11.59
N GLU A 79 4.98 5.78 -12.00
CA GLU A 79 5.07 4.45 -11.35
C GLU A 79 6.42 3.80 -11.63
N ARG A 80 6.94 3.92 -12.86
CA ARG A 80 8.30 3.46 -13.17
C ARG A 80 9.34 4.17 -12.30
N THR A 81 9.25 5.50 -12.17
CA THR A 81 10.15 6.27 -11.28
C THR A 81 10.03 5.80 -9.83
N LEU A 82 8.82 5.62 -9.32
CA LEU A 82 8.58 5.12 -7.97
C LEU A 82 9.25 3.76 -7.73
N LEU A 83 9.03 2.79 -8.62
CA LEU A 83 9.59 1.45 -8.45
C LEU A 83 11.13 1.45 -8.58
N THR A 84 11.70 2.28 -9.47
CA THR A 84 13.15 2.52 -9.54
C THR A 84 13.70 3.09 -8.23
N HIS A 85 12.91 3.90 -7.53
CA HIS A 85 13.32 4.56 -6.29
C HIS A 85 12.74 3.94 -5.00
N LEU A 86 12.29 2.69 -5.09
CA LEU A 86 11.62 2.03 -3.97
C LEU A 86 12.55 1.85 -2.76
N MET A 87 13.82 1.55 -2.99
CA MET A 87 14.82 1.45 -1.92
C MET A 87 15.03 2.78 -1.20
N GLU A 88 15.07 3.91 -1.91
CA GLU A 88 15.16 5.22 -1.27
C GLU A 88 13.92 5.53 -0.43
N CYS A 89 12.72 5.11 -0.85
CA CYS A 89 11.52 5.22 -0.02
C CYS A 89 11.67 4.44 1.30
N GLY A 90 12.24 3.24 1.23
CA GLY A 90 12.56 2.43 2.42
C GLY A 90 13.61 3.07 3.32
N HIS A 91 14.64 3.72 2.75
CA HIS A 91 15.65 4.45 3.51
C HIS A 91 15.04 5.67 4.23
N LEU A 92 14.16 6.41 3.54
CA LEU A 92 13.43 7.53 4.14
C LEU A 92 12.52 7.08 5.27
N LEU A 93 11.78 5.98 5.10
CA LEU A 93 10.98 5.38 6.18
C LEU A 93 11.83 5.17 7.43
N ARG A 94 12.99 4.52 7.29
CA ARG A 94 13.88 4.22 8.43
C ARG A 94 14.53 5.45 9.07
N SER A 95 14.53 6.60 8.38
CA SER A 95 15.07 7.84 8.91
C SER A 95 14.13 8.58 9.87
N PHE A 96 12.84 8.23 9.88
CA PHE A 96 11.87 8.83 10.80
C PHE A 96 11.99 8.30 12.24
N ALA A 97 11.33 8.97 13.18
CA ALA A 97 11.25 8.48 14.56
C ALA A 97 10.49 7.14 14.63
N PRO A 98 10.83 6.21 15.56
CA PRO A 98 10.17 4.91 15.64
C PRO A 98 8.63 4.94 15.70
N PRO A 99 7.97 5.89 16.39
CA PRO A 99 6.51 6.00 16.35
C PRO A 99 5.95 6.29 14.94
N ASP A 100 6.61 7.17 14.18
CA ASP A 100 6.21 7.49 12.80
C ASP A 100 6.44 6.29 11.89
N GLN A 101 7.55 5.57 12.06
CA GLN A 101 7.80 4.32 11.34
C GLN A 101 6.66 3.32 11.57
N ALA A 102 6.27 3.11 12.83
CA ALA A 102 5.21 2.19 13.18
C ALA A 102 3.85 2.59 12.56
N LEU A 103 3.50 3.88 12.58
CA LEU A 103 2.27 4.37 11.94
C LEU A 103 2.27 4.13 10.43
N ILE A 104 3.39 4.43 9.75
CA ILE A 104 3.52 4.21 8.30
C ILE A 104 3.46 2.71 7.97
N SER A 105 4.20 1.88 8.72
CA SER A 105 4.18 0.43 8.56
C SER A 105 2.79 -0.18 8.77
N GLN A 106 2.06 0.30 9.78
CA GLN A 106 0.70 -0.18 10.06
C GLN A 106 -0.28 0.15 8.93
N VAL A 107 -0.30 1.40 8.44
CA VAL A 107 -1.24 1.79 7.38
C VAL A 107 -0.92 1.09 6.07
N VAL A 108 0.35 1.08 5.65
CA VAL A 108 0.76 0.43 4.39
C VAL A 108 0.59 -1.09 4.49
N GLY A 109 0.85 -1.68 5.66
CA GLY A 109 0.63 -3.10 5.92
C GLY A 109 -0.84 -3.52 5.90
N THR A 110 -1.74 -2.63 6.33
CA THR A 110 -3.20 -2.84 6.28
C THR A 110 -3.71 -2.73 4.85
N LEU A 111 -3.34 -1.66 4.13
CA LEU A 111 -3.65 -1.49 2.70
C LEU A 111 -3.17 -2.69 1.88
N SER A 112 -1.92 -3.11 2.09
CA SER A 112 -1.36 -4.28 1.39
C SER A 112 -2.09 -5.57 1.73
N HIS A 113 -2.59 -5.71 2.95
CA HIS A 113 -3.42 -6.86 3.34
C HIS A 113 -4.78 -6.84 2.63
N GLY A 114 -5.43 -5.68 2.53
CA GLY A 114 -6.64 -5.49 1.72
C GLY A 114 -6.43 -5.96 0.28
N MET A 115 -5.38 -5.45 -0.36
CA MET A 115 -5.00 -5.83 -1.74
C MET A 115 -4.74 -7.34 -1.91
N GLN A 116 -4.15 -8.02 -0.90
CA GLN A 116 -3.96 -9.48 -0.93
C GLN A 116 -5.29 -10.23 -0.91
N LYS A 117 -6.24 -9.77 -0.08
CA LYS A 117 -7.58 -10.36 -0.01
C LYS A 117 -8.31 -10.15 -1.33
N ASP A 118 -8.14 -8.99 -1.95
CA ASP A 118 -8.75 -8.68 -3.23
C ASP A 118 -8.23 -9.60 -4.34
N LEU A 119 -6.91 -9.75 -4.46
CA LEU A 119 -6.31 -10.71 -5.40
C LEU A 119 -6.79 -12.15 -5.14
N THR A 120 -6.96 -12.53 -3.88
CA THR A 120 -7.42 -13.90 -3.54
C THR A 120 -8.91 -14.09 -3.87
N ARG A 121 -9.74 -13.08 -3.61
CA ARG A 121 -11.20 -13.15 -3.76
C ARG A 121 -11.65 -12.92 -5.20
N PHE A 122 -10.99 -12.00 -5.91
CA PHE A 122 -11.32 -11.58 -7.26
C PHE A 122 -10.21 -12.03 -8.23
N PRO A 123 -10.24 -13.27 -8.74
CA PRO A 123 -9.15 -13.87 -9.50
C PRO A 123 -8.82 -13.19 -10.85
N GLY A 124 -9.57 -12.15 -11.23
CA GLY A 124 -9.47 -11.47 -12.52
C GLY A 124 -9.72 -12.41 -13.70
N HIS A 125 -9.78 -11.84 -14.90
CA HIS A 125 -9.94 -12.50 -16.21
C HIS A 125 -11.39 -12.79 -16.64
N THR A 126 -11.81 -11.96 -17.59
CA THR A 126 -12.79 -12.23 -18.67
C THR A 126 -14.13 -12.81 -18.22
N ILE A 127 -15.14 -11.94 -18.14
CA ILE A 127 -16.53 -12.38 -18.35
C ILE A 127 -16.54 -13.09 -19.71
N PRO A 128 -16.79 -14.40 -19.79
CA PRO A 128 -16.90 -15.07 -21.07
C PRO A 128 -18.06 -14.43 -21.83
N THR A 129 -17.84 -14.02 -23.08
CA THR A 129 -18.90 -13.62 -24.01
C THR A 129 -19.80 -14.82 -24.27
N GLY A 130 -20.76 -15.07 -23.38
CA GLY A 130 -21.59 -16.29 -23.40
C GLY A 130 -22.39 -16.61 -22.14
N GLY A 131 -22.17 -15.92 -21.01
CA GLY A 131 -23.12 -15.87 -19.91
C GLY A 131 -22.76 -16.65 -18.63
N GLY A 132 -23.19 -16.06 -17.50
CA GLY A 132 -23.61 -16.75 -16.28
C GLY A 132 -22.58 -16.97 -15.17
N GLN A 133 -21.31 -17.16 -15.49
CA GLN A 133 -20.27 -17.41 -14.46
C GLN A 133 -19.17 -16.36 -14.59
N GLY A 134 -19.04 -15.44 -13.63
CA GLY A 134 -17.87 -14.55 -13.66
C GLY A 134 -17.86 -13.30 -12.79
N LEU A 135 -18.93 -12.93 -12.09
CA LEU A 135 -18.89 -11.80 -11.15
C LEU A 135 -18.82 -12.32 -9.72
N VAL A 136 -17.68 -12.17 -9.07
CA VAL A 136 -17.53 -12.42 -7.64
C VAL A 136 -17.93 -11.15 -6.88
N ALA A 137 -18.78 -11.31 -5.88
CA ALA A 137 -19.30 -10.19 -5.07
C ALA A 137 -18.90 -10.33 -3.59
N LEU A 138 -18.99 -9.22 -2.86
CA LEU A 138 -18.99 -9.23 -1.41
C LEU A 138 -20.30 -9.84 -0.91
N SER A 139 -20.23 -10.68 0.13
CA SER A 139 -21.37 -11.51 0.55
C SER A 139 -22.26 -10.81 1.58
N THR A 140 -21.69 -9.89 2.36
CA THR A 140 -22.36 -9.22 3.48
C THR A 140 -21.98 -7.74 3.54
N LEU A 141 -22.78 -6.94 4.25
CA LEU A 141 -22.39 -5.56 4.56
C LEU A 141 -21.13 -5.49 5.42
N ALA A 142 -20.90 -6.47 6.31
CA ALA A 142 -19.68 -6.54 7.08
C ALA A 142 -18.43 -6.79 6.20
N ASP A 143 -18.57 -7.59 5.13
CA ASP A 143 -17.52 -7.77 4.14
C ASP A 143 -17.21 -6.44 3.42
N LEU A 144 -18.24 -5.65 3.11
CA LEU A 144 -18.10 -4.34 2.49
C LEU A 144 -17.45 -3.32 3.43
N ASP A 145 -17.88 -3.25 4.68
CA ASP A 145 -17.27 -2.39 5.68
C ASP A 145 -15.79 -2.73 5.85
N GLN A 146 -15.45 -4.00 6.01
CA GLN A 146 -14.06 -4.44 6.11
C GLN A 146 -13.25 -4.12 4.84
N TYR A 147 -13.84 -4.34 3.66
CA TYR A 147 -13.21 -3.99 2.38
C TYR A 147 -12.88 -2.49 2.31
N THR A 148 -13.86 -1.63 2.61
CA THR A 148 -13.66 -0.17 2.58
C THR A 148 -12.68 0.31 3.66
N TYR A 149 -12.66 -0.35 4.82
CA TYR A 149 -11.67 -0.09 5.86
C TYR A 149 -10.25 -0.40 5.36
N ASP A 150 -10.04 -1.59 4.80
CA ASP A 150 -8.70 -2.00 4.34
C ASP A 150 -8.25 -1.24 3.10
N ALA A 151 -9.18 -0.71 2.29
CA ALA A 151 -8.86 0.09 1.11
C ALA A 151 -8.63 1.58 1.44
N ALA A 152 -9.31 2.11 2.46
CA ALA A 152 -9.32 3.55 2.73
C ALA A 152 -9.49 3.93 4.21
N GLY A 153 -10.36 3.26 4.98
CA GLY A 153 -10.65 3.64 6.36
C GLY A 153 -9.40 3.70 7.26
N CYS A 154 -8.48 2.74 7.14
CA CYS A 154 -7.23 2.73 7.91
C CYS A 154 -6.34 3.95 7.65
N VAL A 155 -6.52 4.64 6.52
CA VAL A 155 -5.79 5.87 6.19
C VAL A 155 -6.24 7.02 7.10
N GLY A 156 -7.53 7.13 7.41
CA GLY A 156 -8.08 8.12 8.34
C GLY A 156 -7.46 8.03 9.75
N GLU A 157 -7.34 6.80 10.26
CA GLU A 157 -6.65 6.52 11.53
C GLU A 157 -5.19 6.98 11.51
N PHE A 158 -4.47 6.65 10.43
CA PHE A 158 -3.07 7.07 10.24
C PHE A 158 -2.92 8.59 10.26
N TRP A 159 -3.75 9.31 9.50
CA TRP A 159 -3.72 10.77 9.47
C TRP A 159 -4.01 11.35 10.84
N THR A 160 -5.02 10.84 11.54
CA THR A 160 -5.41 11.34 12.86
C THR A 160 -4.28 11.16 13.87
N ARG A 161 -3.70 9.96 13.95
CA ARG A 161 -2.61 9.64 14.87
C ARG A 161 -1.36 10.47 14.57
N LEU A 162 -0.95 10.55 13.30
CA LEU A 162 0.22 11.31 12.89
C LEU A 162 0.03 12.81 13.18
N MET A 163 -1.14 13.36 12.88
CA MET A 163 -1.43 14.77 13.15
C MET A 163 -1.42 15.06 14.65
N CYS A 164 -2.05 14.21 15.48
CA CYS A 164 -2.05 14.41 16.93
C CYS A 164 -0.64 14.34 17.53
N ALA A 165 0.24 13.49 16.97
CA ALA A 165 1.62 13.36 17.44
C ALA A 165 2.48 14.61 17.18
N HIS A 166 2.28 15.29 16.05
CA HIS A 166 3.17 16.37 15.62
C HIS A 166 2.56 17.78 15.76
N ARG A 167 1.23 17.91 15.78
CA ARG A 167 0.55 19.21 15.75
C ARG A 167 0.24 19.70 17.16
N ALA A 168 0.86 20.82 17.54
CA ALA A 168 0.64 21.44 18.84
C ALA A 168 -0.84 21.77 19.13
N ALA A 169 -1.61 22.11 18.09
CA ALA A 169 -3.03 22.43 18.21
C ALA A 169 -3.92 21.23 18.58
N LEU A 170 -3.42 20.00 18.44
CA LEU A 170 -4.18 18.76 18.65
C LEU A 170 -3.78 18.01 19.93
N ARG A 171 -2.86 18.55 20.75
CA ARG A 171 -2.34 17.87 21.95
C ARG A 171 -3.41 17.48 22.97
N ALA A 172 -4.53 18.22 23.02
CA ALA A 172 -5.61 17.97 23.97
C ALA A 172 -6.64 16.95 23.47
N TRP A 173 -6.48 16.40 22.27
CA TRP A 173 -7.41 15.43 21.70
C TRP A 173 -7.21 14.05 22.33
N ASP A 174 -8.32 13.36 22.53
CA ASP A 174 -8.31 11.91 22.77
C ASP A 174 -8.03 11.21 21.44
N VAL A 175 -6.78 10.80 21.25
CA VAL A 175 -6.30 10.25 19.97
C VAL A 175 -7.04 8.98 19.59
N GLU A 176 -7.38 8.11 20.55
CA GLU A 176 -8.05 6.84 20.26
C GLU A 176 -9.50 7.07 19.85
N ALA A 177 -10.21 7.93 20.59
CA ALA A 177 -11.56 8.31 20.24
C ALA A 177 -11.61 8.96 18.85
N MET A 178 -10.67 9.86 18.54
CA MET A 178 -10.63 10.54 17.24
C MET A 178 -10.21 9.60 16.10
N ALA A 179 -9.31 8.65 16.35
CA ALA A 179 -8.92 7.68 15.33
C ALA A 179 -10.10 6.76 14.95
N SER A 180 -10.91 6.33 15.92
CA SER A 180 -12.04 5.41 15.67
C SER A 180 -13.20 5.99 14.84
N VAL A 181 -13.23 7.31 14.63
CA VAL A 181 -14.26 8.01 13.84
C VAL A 181 -13.71 8.58 12.52
N GLY A 182 -12.40 8.46 12.30
CA GLY A 182 -11.68 9.07 11.18
C GLY A 182 -11.71 8.28 9.88
#